data_AF-M4TC10-F1
#
_entry.id   AF-M4TC10-F1
#
_cell.length_a   1.000
_cell.length_b   1.000
_cell.length_c   1.000
_cell.angle_alpha   90.00
_cell.angle_beta   90.00
_cell.angle_gamma   90.00
#
_symmetry.space_group_name_H-M   'P 1'
#
loop_
_entity.id
_entity.type
_entity.pdbx_description
1 polymer ?
#
loop_
_entity_poly.entity_id
_entity_poly.type
_entity_poly.pdbx_seq_one_letter_code
_entity_poly.pdbx_strand_id
1 'polypeptide(L)'
;MAPPLRLIVTALAILFTKKGSSASDGAAVQAVNDACKELAYLTHLKSAFGAAASTLVHNVKKLTEEEKALELATAMHSGTPTGATFSFLMALEHRKSLTATKELQKAVGGVTTTALEISRRQGQLEALHHIDAATAPEYSEAAKEETPGNIIDSANMAVSVTLQLTTGKAGTGCGASPQQDKLKNSAAELETAPNYKGVEDKDFKPPATLLKIASKGSDPTSMNSYQLQGGCSDSGSLGGSNFLGLGTGTIGKPTTLTAKTVAFVADDGCQKPTTQNSKEPAINRARLVHYLCTHRKDLPKTQKSIKSETVGSLTIDPVAKQVALLALGENKKDNDSEQGKNAVKNY
;
A
#
# COMPACT_ATOMS: atom_id res chain seq x y z
N MET A 1 -35.39 6.96 43.00
CA MET A 1 -34.47 5.81 43.09
C MET A 1 -34.68 4.92 41.87
N ALA A 2 -33.75 5.04 40.91
CA ALA A 2 -33.40 4.11 39.83
C ALA A 2 -32.05 4.64 39.27
N PRO A 3 -31.13 3.77 38.81
CA PRO A 3 -29.68 4.00 38.88
C PRO A 3 -29.09 4.81 37.71
N PRO A 4 -27.89 5.41 37.87
CA PRO A 4 -27.25 6.20 36.83
C PRO A 4 -26.52 5.32 35.80
N LEU A 5 -26.72 5.64 34.52
CA LEU A 5 -25.96 5.11 33.39
C LEU A 5 -24.46 5.37 33.59
N ARG A 6 -23.69 4.28 33.69
CA ARG A 6 -22.22 4.30 33.65
C ARG A 6 -21.73 4.37 32.20
N LEU A 7 -20.88 5.37 31.94
CA LEU A 7 -19.63 5.29 31.19
C LEU A 7 -19.59 4.39 29.93
N ILE A 8 -19.71 5.01 28.76
CA ILE A 8 -18.95 4.62 27.57
C ILE A 8 -18.26 5.90 27.05
N VAL A 9 -17.17 6.27 27.71
CA VAL A 9 -16.17 7.17 27.14
C VAL A 9 -14.94 6.30 26.95
N THR A 10 -14.77 5.78 25.75
CA THR A 10 -13.54 5.09 25.36
C THR A 10 -13.07 5.66 24.04
N ALA A 11 -11.80 6.08 24.05
CA ALA A 11 -10.97 6.50 22.92
C ALA A 11 -11.18 7.93 22.38
N LEU A 12 -10.77 8.95 23.14
CA LEU A 12 -10.13 10.14 22.55
C LEU A 12 -9.29 10.92 23.57
N ALA A 13 -8.24 10.31 24.12
CA ALA A 13 -7.29 11.02 24.98
C ALA A 13 -5.93 10.34 25.02
N ILE A 14 -5.18 10.36 23.91
CA ILE A 14 -3.71 10.25 23.96
C ILE A 14 -3.10 11.18 22.90
N LEU A 15 -3.10 12.49 23.20
CA LEU A 15 -2.19 13.46 22.60
C LEU A 15 -1.58 14.29 23.74
N PHE A 16 -0.90 13.60 24.66
CA PHE A 16 0.07 14.25 25.53
C PHE A 16 1.47 13.84 25.06
N THR A 17 2.23 14.89 24.75
CA THR A 17 3.61 14.92 24.30
C THR A 17 4.52 13.99 25.10
N LYS A 18 4.99 12.90 24.48
CA LYS A 18 6.25 12.25 24.87
C LYS A 18 7.31 12.56 23.81
N LYS A 19 8.08 13.61 24.08
CA LYS A 19 9.39 13.83 23.48
C LYS A 19 10.31 12.73 24.01
N GLY A 20 10.87 11.89 23.14
CA GLY A 20 11.99 11.00 23.48
C GLY A 20 11.72 9.50 23.63
N SER A 21 10.89 8.89 22.78
CA SER A 21 11.03 7.46 22.49
C SER A 21 11.13 7.32 20.99
N SER A 22 12.18 6.67 20.48
CA SER A 22 12.26 6.28 19.08
C SER A 22 10.98 5.52 18.76
N ALA A 23 10.14 6.07 17.88
CA ALA A 23 8.89 5.42 17.48
C ALA A 23 9.21 3.98 17.05
N SER A 24 8.64 2.99 17.73
CA SER A 24 8.80 1.59 17.37
C SER A 24 7.77 1.23 16.29
N ASP A 25 8.09 0.25 15.44
CA ASP A 25 7.10 -0.32 14.53
C ASP A 25 5.86 -0.77 15.29
N GLY A 26 4.68 -0.39 14.78
CA GLY A 26 3.39 -0.81 15.31
C GLY A 26 3.12 -2.30 15.07
N ALA A 27 2.06 -2.82 15.70
CA ALA A 27 1.72 -4.24 15.64
C ALA A 27 1.41 -4.73 14.21
N ALA A 28 0.89 -3.86 13.35
CA ALA A 28 0.59 -4.17 11.95
C ALA A 28 1.88 -4.42 11.15
N VAL A 29 2.88 -3.53 11.25
CA VAL A 29 4.17 -3.70 10.56
C VAL A 29 4.91 -4.93 11.07
N GLN A 30 4.91 -5.16 12.38
CA GLN A 30 5.55 -6.33 12.99
C GLN A 30 4.91 -7.65 12.55
N ALA A 31 3.60 -7.66 12.32
CA ALA A 31 2.85 -8.84 11.89
C ALA A 31 3.21 -9.29 10.46
N VAL A 32 3.74 -8.39 9.61
CA VAL A 32 4.18 -8.75 8.26
C VAL A 32 5.45 -9.61 8.34
N ASN A 33 5.36 -10.89 7.97
CA ASN A 33 6.53 -11.79 7.95
C ASN A 33 6.62 -12.65 6.67
N ASP A 34 5.60 -12.63 5.82
CA ASP A 34 5.51 -13.35 4.55
C ASP A 34 4.77 -12.51 3.49
N ALA A 35 4.73 -13.00 2.24
CA ALA A 35 4.07 -12.33 1.11
C ALA A 35 2.57 -12.11 1.32
N CYS A 36 1.89 -13.06 1.99
CA CYS A 36 0.46 -12.98 2.22
C CYS A 36 0.06 -11.93 3.24
N LYS A 37 0.86 -11.77 4.29
CA LYS A 37 0.66 -10.71 5.27
C LYS A 37 1.05 -9.35 4.73
N GLU A 38 2.04 -9.26 3.83
CA GLU A 38 2.30 -8.03 3.09
C GLU A 38 1.08 -7.67 2.21
N LEU A 39 0.53 -8.64 1.47
CA LEU A 39 -0.66 -8.42 0.64
C LEU A 39 -1.87 -7.95 1.47
N ALA A 40 -2.11 -8.56 2.63
CA ALA A 40 -3.17 -8.15 3.55
C ALA A 40 -2.91 -6.74 4.15
N TYR A 41 -1.68 -6.46 4.57
CA TYR A 41 -1.27 -5.13 5.04
C TYR A 41 -1.54 -4.05 3.98
N LEU A 42 -1.13 -4.31 2.75
CA LEU A 42 -1.33 -3.42 1.60
C LEU A 42 -2.80 -3.25 1.24
N THR A 43 -3.62 -4.29 1.41
CA THR A 43 -5.07 -4.21 1.18
C THR A 43 -5.73 -3.20 2.13
N HIS A 44 -5.38 -3.25 3.43
CA HIS A 44 -5.87 -2.29 4.41
C HIS A 44 -5.37 -0.86 4.12
N LEU A 45 -4.10 -0.70 3.73
CA LEU A 45 -3.57 0.60 3.31
C LEU A 45 -4.29 1.14 2.07
N LYS A 46 -4.48 0.33 1.03
CA LYS A 46 -5.20 0.72 -0.18
C LYS A 46 -6.62 1.17 0.14
N SER A 47 -7.33 0.44 1.01
CA SER A 47 -8.66 0.84 1.46
C SER A 47 -8.64 2.19 2.16
N ALA A 48 -7.68 2.42 3.07
CA ALA A 48 -7.56 3.70 3.78
C ALA A 48 -7.22 4.87 2.85
N PHE A 49 -6.25 4.70 1.94
CA PHE A 49 -5.94 5.72 0.93
C PHE A 49 -7.13 5.93 -0.05
N GLY A 50 -7.82 4.86 -0.47
CA GLY A 50 -9.02 4.98 -1.32
C GLY A 50 -10.17 5.74 -0.63
N ALA A 51 -10.42 5.43 0.65
CA ALA A 51 -11.44 6.11 1.46
C ALA A 51 -11.05 7.55 1.83
N ALA A 52 -9.75 7.88 1.82
CA ALA A 52 -9.24 9.17 2.25
C ALA A 52 -9.79 10.34 1.42
N ALA A 53 -9.72 10.21 0.09
CA ALA A 53 -10.21 11.23 -0.82
C ALA A 53 -11.72 11.46 -0.65
N SER A 54 -12.51 10.38 -0.58
CA SER A 54 -13.96 10.46 -0.35
C SER A 54 -14.29 11.11 1.00
N THR A 55 -13.58 10.74 2.07
CA THR A 55 -13.78 11.32 3.41
C THR A 55 -13.52 12.84 3.41
N LEU A 56 -12.45 13.29 2.75
CA LEU A 56 -12.13 14.71 2.63
C LEU A 56 -13.19 15.47 1.80
N VAL A 57 -13.66 14.88 0.69
CA VAL A 57 -14.75 15.46 -0.12
C VAL A 57 -16.02 15.61 0.71
N HIS A 58 -16.40 14.58 1.47
CA HIS A 58 -17.56 14.65 2.36
C HIS A 58 -17.38 15.68 3.48
N ASN A 59 -16.17 15.81 4.04
CA ASN A 59 -15.88 16.82 5.06
C ASN A 59 -16.02 18.24 4.50
N VAL A 60 -15.42 18.55 3.34
CA VAL A 60 -15.58 19.85 2.67
C VAL A 60 -17.05 20.14 2.41
N LYS A 61 -17.78 19.19 1.80
CA LYS A 61 -19.21 19.37 1.51
C LYS A 61 -20.00 19.69 2.78
N LYS A 62 -19.80 18.92 3.85
CA LYS A 62 -20.49 19.12 5.14
C LYS A 62 -20.23 20.52 5.72
N LEU A 63 -18.97 20.96 5.75
CA LEU A 63 -18.60 22.26 6.31
C LEU A 63 -19.16 23.42 5.45
N THR A 64 -19.14 23.28 4.12
CA THR A 64 -19.76 24.26 3.22
C THR A 64 -21.27 24.36 3.40
N GLU A 65 -21.95 23.22 3.64
CA GLU A 65 -23.39 23.23 3.97
C GLU A 65 -23.68 23.89 5.33
N GLU A 66 -22.83 23.67 6.33
CA GLU A 66 -22.93 24.30 7.65
C GLU A 66 -22.68 25.81 7.58
N GLU A 67 -21.67 26.24 6.79
CA GLU A 67 -21.38 27.65 6.52
C GLU A 67 -22.57 28.38 5.91
N LYS A 68 -23.20 27.81 4.86
CA LYS A 68 -24.39 28.39 4.21
C LYS A 68 -25.59 28.50 5.15
N ALA A 69 -25.77 27.51 6.04
CA ALA A 69 -26.83 27.57 7.04
C ALA A 69 -26.61 28.71 8.04
N LEU A 70 -25.34 28.93 8.45
CA LEU A 70 -24.97 30.03 9.33
C LEU A 70 -25.05 31.40 8.64
N GLU A 71 -24.75 31.48 7.35
CA GLU A 71 -24.94 32.68 6.53
C GLU A 71 -26.41 33.09 6.48
N LEU A 72 -27.31 32.13 6.22
CA LEU A 72 -28.75 32.37 6.23
C LEU A 72 -29.23 32.81 7.63
N ALA A 73 -28.79 32.13 8.69
CA ALA A 73 -29.14 32.48 10.06
C ALA A 73 -28.64 33.89 10.44
N THR A 74 -27.44 34.26 10.00
CA THR A 74 -26.89 35.61 10.17
C THR A 74 -27.76 36.65 9.48
N ALA A 75 -28.17 36.40 8.24
CA ALA A 75 -29.04 37.31 7.49
C ALA A 75 -30.43 37.45 8.15
N MET A 76 -31.02 36.35 8.61
CA MET A 76 -32.33 36.33 9.29
C MET A 76 -32.32 37.09 10.62
N HIS A 77 -31.19 37.11 11.32
CA HIS A 77 -31.03 37.75 12.62
C HIS A 77 -30.17 39.02 12.56
N SER A 78 -30.05 39.64 11.38
CA SER A 78 -29.22 40.82 11.17
C SER A 78 -29.54 41.95 12.16
N GLY A 79 -28.49 42.56 12.71
CA GLY A 79 -28.61 43.65 13.70
C GLY A 79 -29.00 43.21 15.12
N THR A 80 -29.11 41.91 15.39
CA THR A 80 -29.41 41.38 16.74
C THR A 80 -28.18 40.73 17.39
N PRO A 81 -28.13 40.59 18.73
CA PRO A 81 -27.07 39.83 19.40
C PRO A 81 -26.97 38.38 18.89
N THR A 82 -28.11 37.74 18.60
CA THR A 82 -28.14 36.39 18.01
C THR A 82 -27.50 36.37 16.62
N GLY A 83 -27.71 37.41 15.81
CA GLY A 83 -27.05 37.58 14.52
C GLY A 83 -25.53 37.75 14.65
N ALA A 84 -25.05 38.40 15.72
CA ALA A 84 -23.62 38.50 16.01
C ALA A 84 -23.01 37.12 16.36
N THR A 85 -23.68 36.30 17.18
CA THR A 85 -23.26 34.90 17.44
C THR A 85 -23.22 34.09 16.15
N PHE A 86 -24.25 34.15 15.30
CA PHE A 86 -24.22 33.45 14.02
C PHE A 86 -23.11 33.94 13.09
N SER A 87 -22.84 35.25 13.08
CA SER A 87 -21.73 35.84 12.32
C SER A 87 -20.37 35.30 12.79
N PHE A 88 -20.17 35.19 14.10
CA PHE A 88 -18.97 34.60 14.69
C PHE A 88 -18.79 33.13 14.29
N LEU A 89 -19.85 32.33 14.43
CA LEU A 89 -19.83 30.91 14.05
C LEU A 89 -19.60 30.73 12.54
N MET A 90 -20.22 31.57 11.71
CA MET A 90 -20.02 31.59 10.25
C MET A 90 -18.55 31.84 9.90
N ALA A 91 -17.93 32.85 10.52
CA ALA A 91 -16.52 33.17 10.28
C ALA A 91 -15.58 32.03 10.72
N LEU A 92 -15.89 31.34 11.82
CA LEU A 92 -15.13 30.16 12.25
C LEU A 92 -15.30 29.00 11.26
N GLU A 93 -16.53 28.73 10.82
CA GLU A 93 -16.84 27.64 9.89
C GLU A 93 -16.21 27.88 8.51
N HIS A 94 -16.22 29.12 8.02
CA HIS A 94 -15.52 29.51 6.79
C HIS A 94 -14.02 29.16 6.86
N ARG A 95 -13.35 29.41 8.00
CA ARG A 95 -11.92 29.06 8.18
C ARG A 95 -11.71 27.55 8.21
N LYS A 96 -12.62 26.78 8.84
CA LYS A 96 -12.61 25.31 8.83
C LYS A 96 -12.80 24.77 7.41
N SER A 97 -13.77 25.28 6.66
CA SER A 97 -14.07 24.96 5.26
C SER A 97 -12.86 25.20 4.34
N LEU A 98 -12.20 26.37 4.47
CA LEU A 98 -10.97 26.68 3.74
C LEU A 98 -9.83 25.72 4.07
N THR A 99 -9.69 25.35 5.35
CA THR A 99 -8.65 24.41 5.80
C THR A 99 -8.90 23.01 5.25
N ALA A 100 -10.14 22.52 5.34
CA ALA A 100 -10.52 21.23 4.77
C ALA A 100 -10.30 21.18 3.24
N THR A 101 -10.57 22.29 2.54
CA THR A 101 -10.32 22.40 1.10
C THR A 101 -8.82 22.33 0.77
N LYS A 102 -7.96 22.99 1.55
CA LYS A 102 -6.50 22.90 1.39
C LYS A 102 -5.98 21.49 1.65
N GLU A 103 -6.48 20.82 2.69
CA GLU A 103 -6.13 19.43 2.97
C GLU A 103 -6.58 18.49 1.85
N LEU A 104 -7.78 18.69 1.29
CA LEU A 104 -8.24 17.96 0.11
C LEU A 104 -7.30 18.18 -1.09
N GLN A 105 -6.96 19.43 -1.42
CA GLN A 105 -6.07 19.74 -2.54
C GLN A 105 -4.69 19.10 -2.37
N LYS A 106 -4.13 19.11 -1.16
CA LYS A 106 -2.85 18.46 -0.84
C LYS A 106 -2.94 16.94 -1.00
N ALA A 107 -4.05 16.34 -0.57
CA ALA A 107 -4.23 14.90 -0.56
C ALA A 107 -4.51 14.29 -1.94
N VAL A 108 -5.28 14.95 -2.82
CA VAL A 108 -5.79 14.34 -4.07
C VAL A 108 -4.68 13.72 -4.95
N GLY A 109 -3.58 14.42 -5.16
CA GLY A 109 -2.46 13.89 -5.98
C GLY A 109 -1.68 12.78 -5.26
N GLY A 110 -1.36 12.99 -3.99
CA GLY A 110 -0.52 12.08 -3.21
C GLY A 110 -1.21 10.77 -2.85
N VAL A 111 -2.49 10.84 -2.46
CA VAL A 111 -3.31 9.68 -2.09
C VAL A 111 -3.54 8.77 -3.28
N THR A 112 -3.89 9.33 -4.45
CA THR A 112 -4.14 8.56 -5.66
C THR A 112 -2.88 7.85 -6.14
N THR A 113 -1.75 8.57 -6.18
CA THR A 113 -0.47 8.00 -6.59
C THR A 113 -0.02 6.90 -5.63
N THR A 114 -0.18 7.09 -4.32
CA THR A 114 0.19 6.07 -3.32
C THR A 114 -0.70 4.84 -3.45
N ALA A 115 -2.01 4.99 -3.66
CA ALA A 115 -2.93 3.87 -3.89
C ALA A 115 -2.58 3.08 -5.17
N LEU A 116 -2.10 3.76 -6.21
CA LEU A 116 -1.63 3.12 -7.44
C LEU A 116 -0.37 2.29 -7.18
N GLU A 117 0.61 2.82 -6.45
CA GLU A 117 1.85 2.11 -6.11
C GLU A 117 1.59 0.92 -5.18
N ILE A 118 0.66 1.05 -4.24
CA ILE A 118 0.18 -0.08 -3.44
C ILE A 118 -0.39 -1.16 -4.37
N SER A 119 -1.26 -0.80 -5.32
CA SER A 119 -1.83 -1.75 -6.28
C SER A 119 -0.78 -2.42 -7.15
N ARG A 120 0.24 -1.66 -7.58
CA ARG A 120 1.38 -2.18 -8.33
C ARG A 120 2.14 -3.24 -7.53
N ARG A 121 2.38 -2.99 -6.23
CA ARG A 121 3.03 -3.97 -5.35
C ARG A 121 2.14 -5.18 -5.07
N GLN A 122 0.83 -5.01 -4.91
CA GLN A 122 -0.11 -6.13 -4.78
C GLN A 122 -0.04 -7.05 -6.00
N GLY A 123 -0.09 -6.48 -7.22
CA GLY A 123 0.03 -7.27 -8.45
C GLY A 123 1.37 -8.00 -8.59
N GLN A 124 2.47 -7.40 -8.11
CA GLN A 124 3.76 -8.09 -8.04
C GLN A 124 3.69 -9.31 -7.10
N LEU A 125 3.13 -9.16 -5.90
CA LEU A 125 3.00 -10.25 -4.93
C LEU A 125 2.09 -11.37 -5.45
N GLU A 126 0.99 -11.02 -6.10
CA GLU A 126 0.11 -12.00 -6.76
C GLU A 126 0.83 -12.74 -7.89
N ALA A 127 1.60 -12.03 -8.72
CA ALA A 127 2.44 -12.66 -9.74
C ALA A 127 3.49 -13.61 -9.14
N LEU A 128 4.10 -13.24 -8.01
CA LEU A 128 5.03 -14.11 -7.28
C LEU A 128 4.34 -15.38 -6.80
N HIS A 129 3.14 -15.29 -6.22
CA HIS A 129 2.35 -16.47 -5.82
C HIS A 129 2.03 -17.38 -7.02
N HIS A 130 1.73 -16.81 -8.18
CA HIS A 130 1.51 -17.58 -9.41
C HIS A 130 2.79 -18.28 -9.90
N ILE A 131 3.93 -17.59 -9.82
CA ILE A 131 5.23 -18.12 -10.23
C ILE A 131 5.68 -19.24 -9.28
N ASP A 132 5.50 -19.08 -7.97
CA ASP A 132 5.84 -20.09 -6.96
C ASP A 132 4.94 -21.33 -7.01
N ALA A 133 3.76 -21.22 -7.63
CA ALA A 133 2.84 -22.32 -7.87
C ALA A 133 3.17 -23.15 -9.12
N ALA A 134 4.29 -22.86 -9.79
CA ALA A 134 4.75 -23.67 -10.91
C ALA A 134 4.93 -25.14 -10.49
N THR A 135 4.55 -26.06 -11.38
CA THR A 135 4.72 -27.50 -11.22
C THR A 135 5.97 -27.98 -11.94
N ALA A 136 6.28 -29.28 -11.82
CA ALA A 136 7.35 -29.89 -12.60
C ALA A 136 7.16 -29.59 -14.10
N PRO A 137 8.25 -29.30 -14.84
CA PRO A 137 8.16 -28.99 -16.25
C PRO A 137 7.61 -30.19 -17.04
N GLU A 138 6.75 -29.88 -18.00
CA GLU A 138 6.26 -30.82 -19.01
C GLU A 138 6.99 -30.56 -20.33
N TYR A 139 7.19 -31.60 -21.12
CA TYR A 139 7.88 -31.52 -22.41
C TYR A 139 6.92 -31.76 -23.57
N SER A 140 7.08 -30.98 -24.63
CA SER A 140 6.47 -31.32 -25.91
C SER A 140 7.07 -32.60 -26.50
N GLU A 141 6.43 -33.11 -27.55
CA GLU A 141 7.12 -33.96 -28.51
C GLU A 141 8.35 -33.22 -29.04
N ALA A 142 9.43 -33.95 -29.25
CA ALA A 142 10.63 -33.38 -29.83
C ALA A 142 10.43 -33.13 -31.34
N ALA A 143 11.34 -32.32 -31.90
CA ALA A 143 11.46 -32.13 -33.33
C ALA A 143 12.92 -32.27 -33.72
N LYS A 144 13.18 -33.03 -34.80
CA LYS A 144 14.50 -33.10 -35.42
C LYS A 144 14.75 -31.80 -36.18
N GLU A 145 15.92 -31.22 -35.96
CA GLU A 145 16.41 -30.06 -36.71
C GLU A 145 17.67 -30.45 -37.48
N GLU A 146 17.73 -30.05 -38.74
CA GLU A 146 18.84 -30.41 -39.64
C GLU A 146 20.11 -29.61 -39.35
N THR A 147 19.99 -28.39 -38.79
CA THR A 147 21.14 -27.55 -38.45
C THR A 147 20.89 -26.81 -37.14
N PRO A 148 21.70 -27.00 -36.07
CA PRO A 148 21.63 -26.18 -34.86
C PRO A 148 22.08 -24.76 -35.20
N GLY A 149 21.14 -23.90 -35.61
CA GLY A 149 21.49 -22.57 -36.12
C GLY A 149 22.27 -21.68 -35.16
N ASN A 150 22.34 -22.02 -33.86
CA ASN A 150 22.83 -21.11 -32.83
C ASN A 150 23.58 -21.76 -31.64
N ILE A 151 23.88 -23.07 -31.67
CA ILE A 151 24.27 -23.78 -30.42
C ILE A 151 25.74 -24.23 -30.41
N ILE A 152 26.25 -24.93 -31.43
CA ILE A 152 27.68 -25.31 -31.58
C ILE A 152 27.98 -25.62 -33.05
N ASP A 153 29.04 -25.02 -33.63
CA ASP A 153 29.40 -25.11 -35.06
C ASP A 153 29.78 -26.52 -35.56
N SER A 154 29.93 -27.50 -34.67
CA SER A 154 30.34 -28.89 -34.97
C SER A 154 29.28 -29.95 -34.69
N ALA A 155 28.05 -29.55 -34.34
CA ALA A 155 26.97 -30.49 -34.08
C ALA A 155 26.35 -30.98 -35.40
N ASN A 156 26.34 -32.30 -35.59
CA ASN A 156 25.83 -32.97 -36.79
C ASN A 156 24.31 -33.16 -36.81
N MET A 157 23.60 -32.78 -35.74
CA MET A 157 22.14 -32.80 -35.62
C MET A 157 21.70 -31.96 -34.41
N ALA A 158 20.48 -31.43 -34.45
CA ALA A 158 19.83 -30.79 -33.32
C ALA A 158 18.45 -31.39 -33.02
N VAL A 159 18.03 -31.27 -31.76
CA VAL A 159 16.71 -31.67 -31.30
C VAL A 159 16.13 -30.51 -30.52
N SER A 160 14.96 -30.07 -30.95
CA SER A 160 14.19 -29.04 -30.25
C SER A 160 13.09 -29.69 -29.42
N VAL A 161 13.03 -29.29 -28.15
CA VAL A 161 11.96 -29.67 -27.22
C VAL A 161 11.46 -28.40 -26.57
N THR A 162 10.15 -28.19 -26.57
CA THR A 162 9.55 -27.10 -25.81
C THR A 162 9.36 -27.54 -24.37
N LEU A 163 9.91 -26.77 -23.44
CA LEU A 163 9.70 -26.93 -22.00
C LEU A 163 8.56 -26.00 -21.57
N GLN A 164 7.51 -26.57 -20.99
CA GLN A 164 6.38 -25.81 -20.47
C GLN A 164 6.28 -25.97 -18.96
N LEU A 165 6.33 -24.85 -18.24
CA LEU A 165 5.99 -24.82 -16.82
C LEU A 165 4.47 -24.66 -16.70
N THR A 166 3.81 -25.69 -16.19
CA THR A 166 2.40 -25.61 -15.80
C THR A 166 2.29 -25.02 -14.39
N THR A 167 1.12 -24.49 -14.03
CA THR A 167 0.83 -24.05 -12.66
C THR A 167 -0.10 -25.05 -12.01
N GLY A 168 0.20 -25.43 -10.77
CA GLY A 168 -0.65 -26.34 -10.00
C GLY A 168 -2.00 -25.68 -9.68
N LYS A 169 -3.09 -26.47 -9.74
CA LYS A 169 -4.44 -26.02 -9.36
C LYS A 169 -4.62 -25.74 -7.85
N ALA A 170 -3.64 -26.06 -7.01
CA ALA A 170 -3.82 -26.08 -5.55
C ALA A 170 -3.34 -24.79 -4.87
N GLY A 171 -4.31 -24.00 -4.38
CA GLY A 171 -4.12 -23.12 -3.22
C GLY A 171 -3.18 -21.92 -3.39
N THR A 172 -3.18 -21.27 -4.56
CA THR A 172 -2.30 -20.10 -4.85
C THR A 172 -2.72 -18.81 -4.14
N GLY A 173 -3.77 -18.85 -3.31
CA GLY A 173 -4.30 -17.69 -2.63
C GLY A 173 -3.84 -17.61 -1.17
N CYS A 174 -3.63 -16.40 -0.70
CA CYS A 174 -3.45 -16.12 0.72
C CYS A 174 -4.72 -16.47 1.49
N GLY A 175 -4.72 -17.62 2.17
CA GLY A 175 -5.83 -18.04 3.04
C GLY A 175 -6.07 -17.04 4.17
N ALA A 176 -7.31 -16.97 4.67
CA ALA A 176 -7.65 -16.13 5.82
C ALA A 176 -6.93 -16.65 7.08
N SER A 177 -5.95 -15.89 7.57
CA SER A 177 -5.19 -16.20 8.78
C SER A 177 -5.66 -15.32 9.95
N PRO A 178 -5.77 -15.85 11.19
CA PRO A 178 -6.17 -15.08 12.37
C PRO A 178 -5.20 -13.91 12.70
N GLN A 179 -3.98 -13.89 12.15
CA GLN A 179 -3.06 -12.76 12.28
C GLN A 179 -3.48 -11.51 11.50
N GLN A 180 -4.54 -11.58 10.67
CA GLN A 180 -5.11 -10.43 9.96
C GLN A 180 -5.68 -9.36 10.90
N ASP A 181 -6.06 -9.69 12.14
CA ASP A 181 -6.64 -8.70 13.06
C ASP A 181 -5.66 -7.58 13.41
N LYS A 182 -4.36 -7.87 13.55
CA LYS A 182 -3.34 -6.83 13.79
C LYS A 182 -3.14 -5.95 12.56
N LEU A 183 -3.34 -6.49 11.36
CA LEU A 183 -3.13 -5.78 10.09
C LEU A 183 -4.22 -4.74 9.81
N LYS A 184 -5.39 -4.83 10.45
CA LYS A 184 -6.47 -3.83 10.36
C LYS A 184 -6.03 -2.44 10.80
N ASN A 185 -5.05 -2.35 11.71
CA ASN A 185 -4.52 -1.10 12.22
C ASN A 185 -3.43 -0.47 11.32
N SER A 186 -3.12 -1.06 10.16
CA SER A 186 -2.01 -0.62 9.30
C SER A 186 -2.07 0.87 8.97
N ALA A 187 -3.25 1.39 8.61
CA ALA A 187 -3.42 2.79 8.26
C ALA A 187 -3.24 3.74 9.46
N ALA A 188 -3.77 3.35 10.62
CA ALA A 188 -3.65 4.14 11.85
C ALA A 188 -2.19 4.19 12.35
N GLU A 189 -1.46 3.09 12.19
CA GLU A 189 -0.06 3.00 12.62
C GLU A 189 0.90 3.64 11.60
N LEU A 190 0.54 3.69 10.30
CA LEU A 190 1.40 4.16 9.21
C LEU A 190 1.96 5.57 9.43
N GLU A 191 1.18 6.49 10.00
CA GLU A 191 1.61 7.89 10.23
C GLU A 191 2.86 7.94 11.14
N THR A 192 2.97 7.00 12.08
CA THR A 192 4.02 6.98 13.12
C THR A 192 5.05 5.88 12.95
N ALA A 193 4.76 4.86 12.13
CA ALA A 193 5.65 3.74 11.90
C ALA A 193 7.00 4.23 11.32
N PRO A 194 8.15 3.84 11.89
CA PRO A 194 9.45 4.19 11.34
C PRO A 194 9.78 3.40 10.06
N ASN A 195 9.22 2.20 9.91
CA ASN A 195 9.57 1.29 8.83
C ASN A 195 8.37 0.71 8.06
N TYR A 196 8.68 0.26 6.86
CA TYR A 196 7.89 -0.68 6.07
C TYR A 196 8.49 -2.08 6.21
N LYS A 197 7.66 -3.13 6.21
CA LYS A 197 8.13 -4.52 6.16
C LYS A 197 7.43 -5.25 5.02
N GLY A 198 8.22 -5.95 4.20
CA GLY A 198 7.72 -6.69 3.03
C GLY A 198 8.78 -7.58 2.41
N VAL A 199 8.39 -8.44 1.49
CA VAL A 199 9.22 -9.37 0.71
C VAL A 199 10.33 -8.61 -0.03
N GLU A 200 11.52 -9.19 -0.14
CA GLU A 200 12.62 -8.54 -0.85
C GLU A 200 12.48 -8.69 -2.36
N ASP A 201 12.90 -7.68 -3.12
CA ASP A 201 12.77 -7.68 -4.58
C ASP A 201 13.55 -8.82 -5.25
N LYS A 202 14.66 -9.27 -4.64
CA LYS A 202 15.45 -10.43 -5.11
C LYS A 202 14.72 -11.78 -5.02
N ASP A 203 13.63 -11.84 -4.26
CA ASP A 203 12.87 -13.07 -4.05
C ASP A 203 11.83 -13.28 -5.17
N PHE A 204 11.61 -12.26 -6.03
CA PHE A 204 10.72 -12.34 -7.18
C PHE A 204 11.40 -13.03 -8.37
N LYS A 205 11.58 -14.34 -8.25
CA LYS A 205 12.17 -15.19 -9.28
C LYS A 205 11.49 -16.55 -9.29
N PRO A 206 11.39 -17.21 -10.45
CA PRO A 206 10.85 -18.56 -10.51
C PRO A 206 11.66 -19.54 -9.66
N PRO A 207 11.01 -20.57 -9.09
CA PRO A 207 11.72 -21.69 -8.48
C PRO A 207 12.75 -22.27 -9.46
N ALA A 208 13.91 -22.64 -8.95
CA ALA A 208 14.96 -23.23 -9.78
C ALA A 208 14.43 -24.53 -10.42
N THR A 209 14.57 -24.67 -11.73
CA THR A 209 14.20 -25.90 -12.44
C THR A 209 15.47 -26.68 -12.75
N LEU A 210 15.50 -27.96 -12.39
CA LEU A 210 16.60 -28.87 -12.74
C LEU A 210 16.17 -29.71 -13.93
N LEU A 211 16.94 -29.59 -15.02
CA LEU A 211 16.81 -30.41 -16.22
C LEU A 211 17.97 -31.41 -16.27
N LYS A 212 17.68 -32.68 -16.50
CA LYS A 212 18.71 -33.69 -16.80
C LYS A 212 18.74 -33.93 -18.28
N ILE A 213 19.92 -33.93 -18.88
CA ILE A 213 20.13 -34.21 -20.30
C ILE A 213 21.04 -35.43 -20.40
N ALA A 214 20.67 -36.38 -21.24
CA ALA A 214 21.48 -37.53 -21.55
C ALA A 214 21.56 -37.70 -23.07
N SER A 215 22.75 -38.04 -23.55
CA SER A 215 22.97 -38.42 -24.93
C SER A 215 23.83 -39.68 -24.99
N LYS A 216 23.61 -40.46 -26.04
CA LYS A 216 24.38 -41.65 -26.35
C LYS A 216 24.37 -41.82 -27.86
N GLY A 217 25.46 -42.29 -28.45
CA GLY A 217 25.49 -42.67 -29.86
C GLY A 217 26.73 -42.18 -30.58
N SER A 218 26.89 -42.67 -31.80
CA SER A 218 27.96 -42.33 -32.72
C SER A 218 27.45 -41.94 -34.11
N ASP A 219 26.16 -42.19 -34.38
CA ASP A 219 25.54 -41.88 -35.67
C ASP A 219 24.24 -41.07 -35.47
N PRO A 220 24.29 -39.74 -35.65
CA PRO A 220 23.13 -38.90 -35.52
C PRO A 220 22.09 -39.13 -36.62
N THR A 221 22.48 -39.69 -37.78
CA THR A 221 21.55 -39.93 -38.89
C THR A 221 20.56 -41.06 -38.60
N SER A 222 20.95 -41.99 -37.72
CA SER A 222 20.11 -43.11 -37.28
C SER A 222 18.93 -42.72 -36.38
N MET A 223 18.94 -41.52 -35.78
CA MET A 223 17.85 -41.01 -34.94
C MET A 223 16.65 -40.56 -35.78
N ASN A 224 15.77 -41.51 -36.07
CA ASN A 224 14.56 -41.36 -36.89
C ASN A 224 13.27 -41.28 -36.08
N SER A 225 13.33 -41.55 -34.76
CA SER A 225 12.18 -41.44 -33.85
C SER A 225 12.28 -40.12 -33.11
N TYR A 226 11.64 -39.09 -33.66
CA TYR A 226 11.75 -37.71 -33.17
C TYR A 226 10.48 -37.17 -32.51
N GLN A 227 9.37 -37.90 -32.50
CA GLN A 227 8.12 -37.50 -31.81
C GLN A 227 8.04 -38.02 -30.37
N LEU A 228 9.18 -38.41 -29.78
CA LEU A 228 9.19 -38.84 -28.39
C LEU A 228 9.12 -37.60 -27.48
N GLN A 229 8.34 -37.69 -26.41
CA GLN A 229 8.34 -36.64 -25.40
C GLN A 229 9.74 -36.50 -24.79
N GLY A 230 10.28 -35.30 -24.85
CA GLY A 230 11.58 -34.99 -24.25
C GLY A 230 12.81 -35.44 -25.05
N GLY A 231 12.72 -35.94 -26.29
CA GLY A 231 13.95 -36.24 -27.06
C GLY A 231 13.78 -37.00 -28.37
N CYS A 232 14.91 -37.38 -28.97
CA CYS A 232 14.98 -38.21 -30.18
C CYS A 232 15.78 -39.49 -29.92
N SER A 233 15.44 -40.57 -30.63
CA SER A 233 16.18 -41.84 -30.60
C SER A 233 16.16 -42.54 -31.96
N ASP A 234 17.06 -43.50 -32.15
CA ASP A 234 17.01 -44.52 -33.21
C ASP A 234 15.99 -45.65 -32.95
N SER A 235 15.28 -45.60 -31.82
CA SER A 235 14.21 -46.54 -31.45
C SER A 235 12.94 -45.80 -31.04
N GLY A 236 11.81 -46.51 -30.95
CA GLY A 236 10.52 -45.95 -30.49
C GLY A 236 10.49 -45.53 -29.00
N SER A 237 11.64 -45.46 -28.32
CA SER A 237 11.78 -45.02 -26.92
C SER A 237 13.17 -44.43 -26.67
N LEU A 238 13.38 -43.72 -25.56
CA LEU A 238 14.70 -43.17 -25.17
C LEU A 238 15.67 -44.22 -24.57
N GLY A 239 15.67 -45.44 -25.12
CA GLY A 239 16.51 -46.58 -24.69
C GLY A 239 17.44 -47.13 -25.76
N GLY A 240 17.47 -46.51 -26.94
CA GLY A 240 18.21 -46.98 -28.11
C GLY A 240 19.73 -46.85 -28.01
N SER A 241 20.42 -47.25 -29.09
CA SER A 241 21.89 -47.15 -29.18
C SER A 241 22.33 -45.71 -29.44
N ASN A 242 21.49 -44.94 -30.14
CA ASN A 242 21.65 -43.52 -30.40
C ASN A 242 20.42 -42.76 -29.88
N PHE A 243 20.62 -41.84 -28.93
CA PHE A 243 19.56 -40.97 -28.43
C PHE A 243 20.11 -39.64 -27.91
N LEU A 244 19.23 -38.64 -27.90
CA LEU A 244 19.37 -37.40 -27.16
C LEU A 244 18.05 -37.15 -26.44
N GLY A 245 18.07 -37.15 -25.12
CA GLY A 245 16.86 -37.11 -24.30
C GLY A 245 17.00 -36.24 -23.06
N LEU A 246 15.89 -35.62 -22.70
CA LEU A 246 15.65 -34.94 -21.45
C LEU A 246 15.07 -35.93 -20.45
N GLY A 247 15.71 -36.07 -19.30
CA GLY A 247 15.14 -36.78 -18.16
C GLY A 247 13.99 -35.99 -17.55
N THR A 248 13.24 -36.62 -16.64
CA THR A 248 12.18 -35.95 -15.87
C THR A 248 12.74 -34.71 -15.19
N GLY A 249 12.18 -33.55 -15.53
CA GLY A 249 12.57 -32.30 -14.89
C GLY A 249 11.96 -32.23 -13.50
N THR A 250 12.70 -31.66 -12.56
CA THR A 250 12.20 -31.44 -11.21
C THR A 250 12.14 -29.96 -10.95
N ILE A 251 11.02 -29.47 -10.40
CA ILE A 251 10.98 -28.13 -9.86
C ILE A 251 11.59 -28.13 -8.46
N GLY A 252 12.49 -27.17 -8.24
CA GLY A 252 13.03 -26.88 -6.92
C GLY A 252 11.94 -26.40 -5.97
N LYS A 253 12.22 -26.42 -4.67
CA LYS A 253 11.31 -25.83 -3.70
C LYS A 253 11.17 -24.32 -3.96
N PRO A 254 9.97 -23.75 -3.83
CA PRO A 254 9.79 -22.31 -3.80
C PRO A 254 10.73 -21.68 -2.78
N THR A 255 11.22 -20.48 -3.08
CA THR A 255 12.07 -19.77 -2.12
C THR A 255 11.21 -19.40 -0.92
N THR A 256 11.69 -19.67 0.30
CA THR A 256 11.01 -19.16 1.50
C THR A 256 11.03 -17.64 1.47
N LEU A 257 9.88 -17.03 1.21
CA LEU A 257 9.74 -15.58 1.14
C LEU A 257 9.82 -15.00 2.56
N THR A 258 10.91 -14.29 2.85
CA THR A 258 11.08 -13.62 4.15
C THR A 258 10.84 -12.13 4.01
N ALA A 259 9.89 -11.60 4.77
CA ALA A 259 9.69 -10.16 4.81
C ALA A 259 10.82 -9.48 5.61
N LYS A 260 11.44 -8.45 5.01
CA LYS A 260 12.45 -7.62 5.65
C LYS A 260 11.98 -6.18 5.83
N THR A 261 12.53 -5.56 6.86
CA THR A 261 12.27 -4.19 7.24
C THR A 261 13.08 -3.22 6.38
N VAL A 262 12.47 -2.11 5.97
CA VAL A 262 13.09 -0.97 5.29
C VAL A 262 12.60 0.30 5.96
N ALA A 263 13.51 1.19 6.36
CA ALA A 263 13.16 2.47 6.96
C ALA A 263 12.45 3.37 5.95
N PHE A 264 11.44 4.13 6.39
CA PHE A 264 10.79 5.13 5.53
C PHE A 264 11.71 6.31 5.23
N VAL A 265 12.55 6.68 6.20
CA VAL A 265 13.46 7.84 6.14
C VAL A 265 14.90 7.32 6.08
N ALA A 266 15.69 7.90 5.18
CA ALA A 266 17.14 7.81 5.19
C ALA A 266 17.68 9.23 5.31
N ASP A 267 18.67 9.41 6.18
CA ASP A 267 19.24 10.72 6.52
C ASP A 267 18.17 11.72 7.02
N ASP A 268 17.83 12.72 6.21
CA ASP A 268 16.92 13.83 6.52
C ASP A 268 15.58 13.80 5.75
N GLY A 269 15.35 12.77 4.93
CA GLY A 269 14.20 12.73 4.02
C GLY A 269 13.64 11.35 3.76
N CYS A 270 12.45 11.33 3.15
CA CYS A 270 11.91 10.09 2.61
C CYS A 270 12.89 9.48 1.61
N GLN A 271 13.08 8.17 1.68
CA GLN A 271 13.94 7.46 0.73
C GLN A 271 13.55 7.87 -0.69
N LYS A 272 14.52 8.32 -1.49
CA LYS A 272 14.24 8.66 -2.89
C LYS A 272 13.87 7.37 -3.63
N PRO A 273 12.88 7.41 -4.54
CA PRO A 273 12.72 6.30 -5.43
C PRO A 273 14.02 6.23 -6.25
N THR A 274 14.53 5.03 -6.50
CA THR A 274 15.47 4.89 -7.60
C THR A 274 14.78 5.45 -8.85
N THR A 275 15.51 6.21 -9.68
CA THR A 275 14.92 6.90 -10.83
C THR A 275 14.60 5.89 -11.93
N GLN A 276 13.35 5.85 -12.37
CA GLN A 276 12.91 5.06 -13.53
C GLN A 276 13.78 5.36 -14.75
N ASN A 277 14.66 4.43 -15.07
CA ASN A 277 15.32 4.31 -16.35
C ASN A 277 15.22 2.85 -16.80
N SER A 278 15.70 2.55 -18.00
CA SER A 278 15.71 1.19 -18.57
C SER A 278 16.48 0.15 -17.73
N LYS A 279 17.12 0.56 -16.63
CA LYS A 279 17.84 -0.29 -15.68
C LYS A 279 17.07 -0.51 -14.38
N GLU A 280 15.87 0.04 -14.22
CA GLU A 280 15.03 -0.26 -13.06
C GLU A 280 14.27 -1.58 -13.25
N PRO A 281 14.38 -2.51 -12.29
CA PRO A 281 13.53 -3.69 -12.30
C PRO A 281 12.06 -3.28 -12.12
N ALA A 282 11.17 -3.95 -12.87
CA ALA A 282 9.73 -3.75 -12.75
C ALA A 282 9.25 -3.97 -11.30
N ILE A 283 9.93 -4.83 -10.55
CA ILE A 283 9.76 -5.07 -9.11
C ILE A 283 10.67 -4.13 -8.32
N ASN A 284 10.07 -3.26 -7.49
CA ASN A 284 10.81 -2.27 -6.72
C ASN A 284 10.03 -1.88 -5.46
N ARG A 285 10.43 -2.44 -4.31
CA ARG A 285 9.88 -2.12 -2.99
C ARG A 285 10.25 -0.71 -2.54
N ALA A 286 11.46 -0.23 -2.84
CA ALA A 286 11.94 1.09 -2.43
C ALA A 286 11.04 2.21 -2.99
N ARG A 287 10.53 2.03 -4.21
CA ARG A 287 9.54 2.93 -4.80
C ARG A 287 8.26 3.02 -3.97
N LEU A 288 7.68 1.90 -3.54
CA LEU A 288 6.50 1.94 -2.67
C LEU A 288 6.81 2.63 -1.33
N VAL A 289 7.97 2.32 -0.73
CA VAL A 289 8.41 2.95 0.53
C VAL A 289 8.52 4.47 0.40
N HIS A 290 9.02 4.97 -0.73
CA HIS A 290 9.05 6.40 -1.02
C HIS A 290 7.65 7.03 -0.94
N TYR A 291 6.68 6.51 -1.70
CA TYR A 291 5.34 7.09 -1.75
C TYR A 291 4.60 6.98 -0.41
N LEU A 292 4.75 5.85 0.28
CA LEU A 292 4.22 5.69 1.64
C LEU A 292 4.87 6.69 2.61
N CYS A 293 6.19 6.89 2.55
CA CYS A 293 6.86 7.87 3.41
C CYS A 293 6.37 9.30 3.15
N THR A 294 6.24 9.67 1.86
CA THR A 294 5.84 11.02 1.45
C THR A 294 4.41 11.34 1.88
N HIS A 295 3.48 10.38 1.73
CA HIS A 295 2.04 10.64 1.89
C HIS A 295 1.40 10.00 3.12
N ARG A 296 2.13 9.28 3.97
CA ARG A 296 1.60 8.71 5.23
C ARG A 296 0.99 9.75 6.19
N LYS A 297 1.42 11.01 6.08
CA LYS A 297 0.89 12.14 6.86
C LYS A 297 -0.27 12.88 6.19
N ASP A 298 -0.58 12.50 4.95
CA ASP A 298 -1.63 13.09 4.11
C ASP A 298 -2.92 12.24 4.13
N LEU A 299 -2.96 11.21 4.98
CA LEU A 299 -4.21 10.57 5.37
C LEU A 299 -5.15 11.61 6.02
N PRO A 300 -6.48 11.45 5.91
CA PRO A 300 -7.43 12.54 6.13
C PRO A 300 -7.30 13.19 7.50
N LYS A 301 -7.07 14.50 7.49
CA LYS A 301 -7.26 15.36 8.65
C LYS A 301 -8.55 16.13 8.47
N THR A 302 -9.64 15.54 8.93
CA THR A 302 -10.97 16.16 8.83
C THR A 302 -11.11 17.30 9.83
N GLN A 303 -11.76 18.38 9.44
CA GLN A 303 -12.18 19.41 10.38
C GLN A 303 -13.45 18.98 11.10
N LYS A 304 -13.51 19.27 12.40
CA LYS A 304 -14.71 19.04 13.20
C LYS A 304 -15.81 20.02 12.76
N SER A 305 -17.01 19.48 12.62
CA SER A 305 -18.24 20.24 12.39
C SER A 305 -18.51 21.19 13.55
N ILE A 306 -18.96 22.40 13.24
CA ILE A 306 -19.33 23.41 14.25
C ILE A 306 -20.44 22.91 15.18
N LYS A 307 -21.32 22.02 14.70
CA LYS A 307 -22.39 21.41 15.50
C LYS A 307 -21.89 20.49 16.61
N SER A 308 -20.63 20.04 16.52
CA SER A 308 -19.99 19.21 17.54
C SER A 308 -19.10 20.02 18.51
N GLU A 309 -18.97 21.32 18.27
CA GLU A 309 -18.19 22.20 19.13
C GLU A 309 -19.01 22.63 20.35
N THR A 310 -18.31 22.92 21.43
CA THR A 310 -18.86 23.45 22.68
C THR A 310 -18.14 24.75 23.00
N VAL A 311 -18.74 25.62 23.82
CA VAL A 311 -18.03 26.82 24.32
C VAL A 311 -16.67 26.43 24.93
N GLY A 312 -16.62 25.32 25.67
CA GLY A 312 -15.38 24.76 26.21
C GLY A 312 -14.32 24.46 25.14
N SER A 313 -14.69 23.79 24.05
CA SER A 313 -13.75 23.49 22.95
C SER A 313 -13.34 24.74 22.17
N LEU A 314 -14.25 25.69 21.97
CA LEU A 314 -13.95 26.96 21.28
C LEU A 314 -13.02 27.86 22.09
N THR A 315 -13.15 27.88 23.43
CA THR A 315 -12.26 28.70 24.28
C THR A 315 -10.82 28.19 24.34
N ILE A 316 -10.53 26.97 23.88
CA ILE A 316 -9.17 26.46 23.75
C ILE A 316 -8.69 26.42 22.28
N ASP A 317 -9.59 26.67 21.33
CA ASP A 317 -9.26 26.73 19.90
C ASP A 317 -8.60 28.08 19.56
N PRO A 318 -7.34 28.09 19.08
CA PRO A 318 -6.63 29.33 18.76
C PRO A 318 -7.27 30.12 17.61
N VAL A 319 -7.93 29.45 16.67
CA VAL A 319 -8.65 30.08 15.56
C VAL A 319 -9.92 30.75 16.07
N ALA A 320 -10.69 30.06 16.92
CA ALA A 320 -11.89 30.63 17.52
C ALA A 320 -11.58 31.88 18.37
N LYS A 321 -10.52 31.83 19.19
CA LYS A 321 -10.02 33.00 19.94
C LYS A 321 -9.69 34.17 19.01
N GLN A 322 -8.99 33.90 17.91
CA GLN A 322 -8.60 34.95 16.97
C GLN A 322 -9.81 35.57 16.28
N VAL A 323 -10.78 34.76 15.85
CA VAL A 323 -12.01 35.24 15.21
C VAL A 323 -12.83 36.07 16.21
N ALA A 324 -12.94 35.64 17.47
CA ALA A 324 -13.68 36.36 18.49
C ALA A 324 -13.06 37.73 18.81
N LEU A 325 -11.74 37.81 18.94
CA LEU A 325 -11.02 39.07 19.17
C LEU A 325 -11.21 40.05 18.01
N LEU A 326 -11.09 39.56 16.77
CA LEU A 326 -11.32 40.37 15.57
C LEU A 326 -12.76 40.91 15.51
N ALA A 327 -13.74 40.08 15.85
CA ALA A 327 -15.15 40.48 15.86
C ALA A 327 -15.46 41.54 16.94
N LEU A 328 -14.70 41.57 18.04
CA LEU A 328 -14.80 42.62 19.07
C LEU A 328 -13.96 43.88 18.77
N GLY A 329 -13.21 43.90 17.65
CA GLY A 329 -12.32 45.01 17.32
C GLY A 329 -11.07 45.10 18.22
N GLU A 330 -10.75 44.02 18.94
CA GLU A 330 -9.60 43.97 19.85
C GLU A 330 -8.36 43.44 19.13
N ASN A 331 -7.30 44.25 19.06
CA ASN A 331 -6.01 43.80 18.54
C ASN A 331 -5.20 43.07 19.63
N LYS A 332 -4.51 41.99 19.23
CA LYS A 332 -3.61 41.22 20.11
C LYS A 332 -2.68 42.14 20.89
N LYS A 333 -2.80 42.17 22.22
CA LYS A 333 -1.63 42.37 23.08
C LYS A 333 -0.97 41.00 23.26
N ASP A 334 0.32 40.92 22.97
CA ASP A 334 1.12 39.69 22.96
C ASP A 334 1.19 39.05 24.36
N ASN A 335 0.13 38.36 24.78
CA ASN A 335 0.15 37.17 25.65
C ASN A 335 -1.22 36.67 26.11
N ASP A 336 -2.33 37.32 25.77
CA ASP A 336 -3.53 37.12 26.58
C ASP A 336 -4.44 35.98 26.09
N SER A 337 -4.02 34.75 26.37
CA SER A 337 -4.83 33.52 26.21
C SER A 337 -6.19 33.66 26.90
N GLU A 338 -6.26 34.42 28.01
CA GLU A 338 -7.49 34.68 28.75
C GLU A 338 -8.39 35.70 28.07
N GLN A 339 -7.84 36.76 27.48
CA GLN A 339 -8.61 37.71 26.67
C GLN A 339 -9.30 37.00 25.51
N GLY A 340 -8.58 36.13 24.78
CA GLY A 340 -9.16 35.32 23.71
C GLY A 340 -10.24 34.35 24.20
N LYS A 341 -10.07 33.75 25.40
CA LYS A 341 -11.10 32.89 26.02
C LYS A 341 -12.36 33.69 26.36
N ASN A 342 -12.20 34.88 26.93
CA ASN A 342 -13.32 35.73 27.31
C ASN A 342 -14.04 36.28 26.09
N ALA A 343 -13.30 36.64 25.03
CA ALA A 343 -13.89 37.03 23.75
C ALA A 343 -14.80 35.93 23.16
N VAL A 344 -14.37 34.66 23.20
CA VAL A 344 -15.21 33.54 22.75
C VAL A 344 -16.49 33.38 23.58
N LYS A 345 -16.45 33.65 24.89
CA LYS A 345 -17.63 33.55 25.78
C LYS A 345 -18.67 34.65 25.55
N ASN A 346 -18.33 35.70 24.80
CA ASN A 346 -19.26 36.79 24.48
C ASN A 346 -20.20 36.43 23.30
N TYR A 347 -20.02 35.27 22.68
CA TYR A 347 -20.82 34.74 21.57
C TYR A 347 -21.49 33.43 21.95
#